data_AF-A0A8J7GKZ3-F1
#
_entry.id   AF-A0A8J7GKZ3-F1
#
_cell.length_a   1.000
_cell.length_b   1.000
_cell.length_c   1.000
_cell.angle_alpha   90.00
_cell.angle_beta   90.00
_cell.angle_gamma   90.00
#
_symmetry.space_group_name_H-M   'P 1'
#
loop_
_entity.id
_entity.type
_entity.pdbx_description
1 polymer ?
#
loop_
_entity_poly.entity_id
_entity_poly.type
_entity_poly.pdbx_seq_one_letter_code
_entity_poly.pdbx_strand_id
1 'polypeptide(L)'
;MAEGLPHAKVTAAGHPTPLWAFDAPPDRSAYVGEAKGFWLYAVAWPATAGYVLAEEVVLHDLVESLPSALVFGAPSPYLHGED
;
A
#
# COMPACT_ATOMS: atom_id res chain seq x y z
N MET A 1 -8.91 9.43 -14.88
CA MET A 1 -8.85 9.96 -13.50
C MET A 1 -9.83 9.14 -12.68
N ALA A 2 -9.49 8.69 -11.48
CA ALA A 2 -10.42 7.91 -10.67
C ALA A 2 -11.61 8.80 -10.27
N GLU A 3 -12.76 8.57 -10.89
CA GLU A 3 -14.01 9.27 -10.54
C GLU A 3 -14.70 8.49 -9.41
N GLY A 4 -14.82 9.09 -8.23
CA GLY A 4 -15.46 8.48 -7.07
C GLY A 4 -14.78 8.78 -5.74
N LEU A 5 -15.49 8.47 -4.64
CA LEU A 5 -14.90 8.51 -3.29
C LEU A 5 -13.71 7.53 -3.21
N PRO A 6 -12.69 7.83 -2.41
CA PRO A 6 -11.60 6.90 -2.18
C PRO A 6 -12.12 5.61 -1.54
N HIS A 7 -11.52 4.49 -1.94
CA HIS A 7 -11.89 3.15 -1.48
C HIS A 7 -11.13 2.76 -0.20
N ALA A 8 -9.98 3.37 0.04
CA ALA A 8 -9.12 3.12 1.20
C ALA A 8 -8.33 4.38 1.58
N LYS A 9 -7.61 4.31 2.70
CA LYS A 9 -6.74 5.38 3.18
C LYS A 9 -5.54 4.78 3.89
N VAL A 10 -4.37 5.38 3.71
CA VAL A 10 -3.20 5.13 4.55
C VAL A 10 -2.71 6.44 5.14
N THR A 11 -1.87 6.37 6.16
CA THR A 11 -1.08 7.52 6.63
C THR A 11 0.34 7.38 6.15
N ALA A 12 0.78 8.24 5.23
CA ALA A 12 2.13 8.24 4.67
C ALA A 12 2.89 9.50 5.09
N ALA A 13 4.05 9.35 5.72
CA ALA A 13 4.86 10.47 6.24
C ALA A 13 4.06 11.46 7.12
N GLY A 14 3.08 10.94 7.88
CA GLY A 14 2.17 11.72 8.73
C GLY A 14 0.96 12.34 8.01
N HIS A 15 0.73 12.04 6.73
CA HIS A 15 -0.37 12.60 5.94
C HIS A 15 -1.43 11.55 5.61
N PRO A 16 -2.72 11.82 5.86
CA PRO A 16 -3.80 11.01 5.32
C PRO A 16 -3.75 10.99 3.78
N THR A 17 -3.52 9.82 3.21
CA THR A 17 -3.40 9.61 1.77
C THR A 17 -4.59 8.78 1.28
N PRO A 18 -5.54 9.38 0.54
CA PRO A 18 -6.64 8.65 -0.06
C PRO A 18 -6.12 7.69 -1.13
N LEU A 19 -6.74 6.51 -1.21
CA LEU A 19 -6.42 5.47 -2.18
C LEU A 19 -7.66 5.11 -3.00
N TRP A 20 -7.50 5.03 -4.33
CA TRP A 20 -8.53 4.59 -5.26
C TRP A 20 -8.17 3.22 -5.80
N ALA A 21 -9.11 2.28 -5.72
CA ALA A 21 -9.00 1.01 -6.40
C ALA A 21 -8.97 1.23 -7.92
N PHE A 22 -8.20 0.41 -8.63
CA PHE A 22 -8.20 0.35 -10.08
C PHE A 22 -8.18 -1.10 -10.54
N ASP A 23 -8.47 -1.33 -11.82
CA ASP A 23 -8.55 -2.68 -12.38
C ASP A 23 -7.22 -3.43 -12.21
N ALA A 24 -7.31 -4.59 -11.57
CA ALA A 24 -6.20 -5.50 -11.32
C ALA A 24 -6.61 -6.94 -11.67
N PRO A 25 -5.66 -7.84 -11.96
CA PRO A 25 -5.96 -9.25 -12.13
C PRO A 25 -6.63 -9.84 -10.87
N PRO A 26 -7.44 -10.91 -11.01
CA PRO A 26 -8.27 -11.44 -9.92
C PRO A 26 -7.48 -12.04 -8.74
N ASP A 27 -6.17 -12.20 -8.88
CA ASP A 27 -5.28 -12.71 -7.83
C ASP A 27 -4.88 -11.64 -6.80
N ARG A 28 -5.15 -10.36 -7.09
CA ARG A 28 -4.71 -9.22 -6.28
C ARG A 28 -5.73 -8.09 -6.24
N SER A 29 -5.58 -7.23 -5.24
CA SER A 29 -6.24 -5.92 -5.20
C SER A 29 -5.17 -4.84 -5.37
N ALA A 30 -5.45 -3.82 -6.16
CA ALA A 30 -4.52 -2.71 -6.38
C ALA A 30 -5.20 -1.36 -6.18
N TYR A 31 -4.47 -0.45 -5.54
CA TYR A 31 -4.92 0.90 -5.24
C TYR A 31 -3.81 1.90 -5.54
N VAL A 32 -4.21 3.11 -5.93
CA VAL A 32 -3.30 4.22 -6.19
C VAL A 32 -3.69 5.44 -5.38
N GLY A 33 -2.70 6.19 -4.91
CA GLY A 33 -2.88 7.50 -4.30
C GLY A 33 -1.63 8.36 -4.48
N GLU A 34 -1.70 9.59 -3.96
CA GLU A 34 -0.60 10.55 -4.03
C GLU A 34 -0.35 11.15 -2.64
N ALA A 35 0.91 11.19 -2.22
CA ALA A 35 1.35 11.83 -0.99
C ALA A 35 2.55 12.73 -1.28
N LYS A 36 2.43 14.04 -1.02
CA LYS A 36 3.51 15.02 -1.21
C LYS A 36 4.19 14.98 -2.60
N GLY A 37 3.43 14.77 -3.67
CA GLY A 37 4.00 14.67 -5.03
C GLY A 37 4.59 13.31 -5.40
N PHE A 38 4.47 12.31 -4.51
CA PHE A 38 4.88 10.93 -4.79
C PHE A 38 3.65 10.05 -5.03
N TRP A 39 3.72 9.25 -6.09
CA TRP A 39 2.73 8.21 -6.33
C TRP A 39 2.95 7.03 -5.38
N LEU A 40 1.86 6.58 -4.78
CA LEU A 40 1.82 5.41 -3.91
C LEU A 40 0.95 4.34 -4.56
N TYR A 41 1.51 3.14 -4.70
CA TYR A 41 0.79 1.95 -5.14
C TYR A 41 0.71 0.96 -4.00
N ALA A 42 -0.49 0.57 -3.61
CA ALA A 42 -0.73 -0.50 -2.66
C ALA A 42 -1.24 -1.72 -3.42
N VAL A 43 -0.48 -2.81 -3.41
CA VAL A 43 -0.85 -4.08 -4.06
C VAL A 43 -0.84 -5.17 -3.00
N ALA A 44 -1.95 -5.90 -2.89
CA ALA A 44 -2.13 -6.94 -1.89
C ALA A 44 -2.51 -8.27 -2.54
N TRP A 45 -1.88 -9.34 -2.07
CA TRP A 45 -2.17 -10.73 -2.42
C TRP A 45 -2.50 -11.55 -1.17
N PRO A 46 -3.47 -12.48 -1.24
CA PRO A 46 -4.44 -12.64 -2.32
C PRO A 46 -5.34 -11.39 -2.46
N ALA A 47 -6.24 -11.34 -3.45
CA ALA A 47 -7.14 -10.17 -3.63
C ALA A 47 -7.89 -9.75 -2.35
N THR A 48 -8.23 -10.71 -1.48
CA THR A 48 -8.87 -10.43 -0.18
C THR A 48 -7.96 -9.75 0.84
N ALA A 49 -6.63 -9.78 0.65
CA ALA A 49 -5.71 -9.04 1.50
C ALA A 49 -5.90 -7.52 1.39
N GLY A 50 -6.60 -7.02 0.37
CA GLY A 50 -7.05 -5.63 0.30
C GLY A 50 -7.89 -5.18 1.50
N TYR A 51 -8.56 -6.12 2.21
CA TYR A 51 -9.29 -5.80 3.44
C TYR A 51 -8.39 -5.22 4.55
N VAL A 52 -7.08 -5.46 4.52
CA VAL A 52 -6.14 -4.83 5.46
C VAL A 52 -6.18 -3.30 5.35
N LEU A 53 -6.47 -2.75 4.17
CA LEU A 53 -6.56 -1.30 3.96
C LEU A 53 -7.86 -0.68 4.47
N ALA A 54 -8.80 -1.49 4.99
CA ALA A 54 -9.96 -0.98 5.72
C ALA A 54 -9.58 -0.54 7.15
N GLU A 55 -8.46 -1.05 7.68
CA GLU A 55 -7.91 -0.66 8.98
C GLU A 55 -7.10 0.65 8.89
N GLU A 56 -6.70 1.19 10.04
CA GLU A 56 -5.75 2.31 10.08
C GLU A 56 -4.33 1.83 9.77
N VAL A 57 -3.93 1.96 8.50
CA VAL A 57 -2.58 1.58 8.03
C VAL A 57 -1.67 2.79 8.00
N VAL A 58 -0.54 2.69 8.71
CA VAL A 58 0.51 3.73 8.75
C VAL A 58 1.76 3.20 8.05
N LEU A 59 2.24 3.95 7.05
CA LEU A 59 3.51 3.66 6.37
C LEU A 59 4.65 4.35 7.12
N HIS A 60 5.50 3.54 7.72
CA HIS A 60 6.70 3.99 8.43
C HIS A 60 7.91 3.99 7.50
N ASP A 61 8.64 5.10 7.49
CA ASP A 61 9.94 5.18 6.83
C ASP A 61 10.99 4.48 7.68
N LEU A 62 11.45 3.32 7.21
CA LEU A 62 12.47 2.53 7.89
C LEU A 62 13.88 3.16 7.80
N VAL A 63 14.10 4.16 6.95
CA VAL A 63 15.36 4.92 6.95
C VAL A 63 15.43 5.84 8.17
N GLU A 64 14.30 6.44 8.56
CA GLU A 64 14.22 7.34 9.72
C GLU A 64 14.12 6.58 11.06
N SER A 65 13.47 5.41 11.07
CA SER A 65 13.32 4.62 12.28
C SER A 65 13.17 3.12 12.00
N LEU A 66 14.16 2.33 12.43
CA LEU A 66 14.07 0.87 12.43
C LEU A 66 13.55 0.37 13.79
N PRO A 67 12.40 -0.33 13.83
CA PRO A 67 11.95 -0.97 15.06
C PRO A 67 12.92 -2.09 15.48
N SER A 68 13.07 -2.28 16.79
CA SER A 68 14.00 -3.28 17.36
C SER A 68 13.67 -4.73 16.99
N ALA A 69 12.43 -5.00 16.58
CA ALA A 69 11.96 -6.29 16.08
C ALA A 69 11.19 -6.10 14.78
N LEU A 70 11.90 -5.81 13.69
CA LEU A 70 11.29 -5.85 12.37
C LEU A 70 10.95 -7.30 12.01
N VAL A 71 9.66 -7.65 12.04
CA VAL A 71 9.19 -8.94 11.54
C VAL A 71 9.20 -8.86 10.02
N PHE A 72 10.31 -9.24 9.40
CA PHE A 72 10.36 -9.45 7.96
C PHE A 72 10.09 -10.94 7.67
N GLY A 73 9.13 -11.19 6.78
CA GLY A 73 8.92 -12.53 6.21
C GLY A 73 9.94 -12.82 5.10
N ALA A 74 9.81 -14.00 4.49
CA ALA A 74 10.48 -14.24 3.21
C ALA A 74 10.07 -13.17 2.19
N PRO A 75 10.96 -12.77 1.26
CA PRO A 75 10.60 -11.89 0.16
C PRO A 75 9.32 -12.37 -0.53
N SER A 76 8.45 -11.43 -0.87
CA SER A 76 7.21 -11.76 -1.59
C SER A 76 7.55 -12.49 -2.89
N PRO A 77 6.94 -13.63 -3.19
CA PRO A 77 7.13 -14.31 -4.48
C PRO A 77 6.54 -13.50 -5.65
N TYR A 78 5.81 -12.42 -5.38
CA TYR A 78 5.14 -11.58 -6.38
C TYR A 78 5.87 -10.28 -6.70
N LEU A 79 6.84 -9.88 -5.87
CA LEU A 79 7.59 -8.64 -6.04
C LEU A 79 9.04 -8.98 -6.37
N HIS A 80 9.35 -9.00 -7.66
CA HIS A 80 10.71 -9.17 -8.15
C HIS A 80 11.34 -7.78 -8.32
N GLY A 81 12.53 -7.58 -7.75
CA GLY A 81 13.35 -6.41 -8.09
C GLY A 81 13.95 -6.57 -9.49
N GLU A 82 14.33 -5.45 -10.11
CA GLU A 82 15.29 -5.49 -11.21
C GLU A 82 16.69 -5.74 -10.62
N ASP A 83 17.47 -6.64 -11.23
CA ASP A 83 18.84 -6.97 -10.85
C ASP A 83 19.83 -5.81 -11.09
#